data_AF-M6VYB7-F1
#
_entry.id   AF-M6VYB7-F1
#
_cell.length_a   1.000
_cell.length_b   1.000
_cell.length_c   1.000
_cell.angle_alpha   90.00
_cell.angle_beta   90.00
_cell.angle_gamma   90.00
#
_symmetry.space_group_name_H-M   'P 1'
#
loop_
_entity.id
_entity.type
_entity.pdbx_description
1 polymer ?
#
loop_
_entity_poly.entity_id
_entity_poly.type
_entity_poly.pdbx_seq_one_letter_code
_entity_poly.pdbx_strand_id
1 'polypeptide(L)'
;MMTNSPKDQETQMTIKEPELVKLYSSIGKIITSSLEQQEVLDAVMEEVRLFFSPENWSLMRYDENSGELFFLIAEGLELECIKNIRLKSGEGIAGSVVQTKSSIFVENVRNDPRFPKK
;
A
#
# COMPACT_ATOMS: atom_id res chain seq x y z
N MET A 1 45.83 30.26 4.11
CA MET A 1 45.60 28.96 3.44
C MET A 1 44.63 28.19 4.32
N MET A 2 43.32 28.26 4.09
CA MET A 2 42.55 27.49 3.11
C MET A 2 42.70 25.97 3.31
N THR A 3 41.73 25.36 3.98
CA THR A 3 41.12 24.05 3.62
C THR A 3 39.78 23.91 4.33
N ASN A 4 38.73 24.57 3.84
CA ASN A 4 37.36 24.15 4.17
C ASN A 4 36.85 23.31 3.01
N SER A 5 36.94 21.98 3.14
CA SER A 5 36.33 21.04 2.19
C SER A 5 34.84 20.94 2.47
N PRO A 6 33.97 20.95 1.44
CA PRO A 6 32.53 20.88 1.63
C PRO A 6 32.13 19.45 2.01
N LYS A 7 31.76 19.26 3.28
CA LYS A 7 30.80 18.22 3.64
C LYS A 7 29.39 18.73 3.32
N ASP A 8 28.46 17.80 3.15
CA ASP A 8 27.01 18.05 3.20
C ASP A 8 26.37 18.50 1.88
N GLN A 9 26.34 17.59 0.90
CA GLN A 9 25.22 17.51 -0.05
C GLN A 9 24.52 16.16 0.12
N GLU A 10 24.08 15.85 1.33
CA GLU A 10 22.90 15.01 1.49
C GLU A 10 21.72 15.89 1.11
N THR A 11 21.13 15.63 -0.06
CA THR A 11 19.88 16.24 -0.49
C THR A 11 18.78 15.79 0.48
N GLN A 12 18.64 16.48 1.60
CA GLN A 12 17.50 16.36 2.48
C GLN A 12 16.29 16.81 1.67
N MET A 13 15.46 15.84 1.31
CA MET A 13 14.14 16.06 0.74
C MET A 13 13.26 16.61 1.87
N THR A 14 13.45 17.88 2.22
CA THR A 14 12.65 18.56 3.25
C THR A 14 11.28 18.84 2.65
N ILE A 15 10.38 17.85 2.74
CA ILE A 15 8.97 18.06 2.42
C ILE A 15 8.47 19.12 3.42
N LYS A 16 8.07 20.28 2.91
CA LYS A 16 7.65 21.40 3.75
C LYS A 16 6.32 20.99 4.42
N GLU A 17 6.19 21.23 5.73
CA GLU A 17 4.97 20.97 6.51
C GLU A 17 3.63 21.30 5.79
N PRO A 18 3.47 22.43 5.05
CA PRO A 18 2.24 22.72 4.31
C PRO A 18 1.95 21.77 3.13
N GLU A 19 2.96 21.14 2.54
CA GLU A 19 2.78 20.14 1.47
C GLU A 19 2.33 18.80 2.04
N LEU A 20 2.87 18.40 3.20
CA LEU A 20 2.41 17.21 3.95
C LEU A 20 0.94 17.34 4.36
N VAL A 21 0.53 18.50 4.89
CA VAL A 21 -0.86 18.73 5.30
C VAL A 21 -1.80 18.67 4.10
N LYS A 22 -1.41 19.26 2.96
CA LYS A 22 -2.21 19.18 1.72
C LYS A 22 -2.37 17.73 1.27
N LEU A 23 -1.28 16.96 1.26
CA LEU A 23 -1.27 15.54 0.93
C LEU A 23 -2.23 14.72 1.80
N TYR A 24 -2.11 14.82 3.13
CA TYR A 24 -3.01 14.08 4.03
C TYR A 24 -4.48 14.48 3.83
N SER A 25 -4.75 15.76 3.54
CA SER A 25 -6.11 16.24 3.32
C SER A 25 -6.71 15.84 1.97
N SER A 26 -5.90 15.72 0.90
CA SER A 26 -6.38 15.34 -0.43
C SER A 26 -6.80 13.88 -0.44
N ILE A 27 -5.99 12.98 0.13
CA ILE A 27 -6.30 11.56 0.25
C ILE A 27 -7.65 11.35 0.95
N GLY A 28 -7.87 12.02 2.10
CA GLY A 28 -9.12 11.91 2.85
C GLY A 28 -10.34 12.39 2.08
N LYS A 29 -10.23 13.52 1.35
CA LYS A 29 -11.34 14.07 0.56
C LYS A 29 -11.71 13.17 -0.60
N ILE A 30 -10.72 12.65 -1.31
CA ILE A 30 -10.89 11.82 -2.49
C ILE A 30 -11.60 10.50 -2.15
N ILE A 31 -11.22 9.86 -1.04
CA ILE A 31 -11.89 8.63 -0.58
C ILE A 31 -13.37 8.89 -0.26
N THR A 32 -13.71 10.12 0.16
CA THR A 32 -15.09 10.50 0.53
C THR A 32 -15.88 11.19 -0.57
N SER A 33 -15.27 11.56 -1.71
CA SER A 33 -15.90 12.42 -2.71
C SER A 33 -16.82 11.67 -3.66
N SER A 34 -16.82 10.34 -3.65
CA SER A 34 -17.71 9.53 -4.46
C SER A 34 -18.35 8.40 -3.66
N LEU A 35 -19.64 8.19 -3.90
CA LEU A 35 -20.39 7.02 -3.45
C LEU A 35 -20.22 5.83 -4.41
N GLU A 36 -19.61 6.05 -5.59
CA GLU A 36 -19.38 5.04 -6.60
C GLU A 36 -18.03 4.34 -6.35
N GLN A 37 -18.09 3.05 -6.05
CA GLN A 37 -16.93 2.24 -5.68
C GLN A 37 -15.79 2.33 -6.70
N GLN A 38 -16.11 2.42 -8.00
CA GLN A 38 -15.11 2.49 -9.06
C GLN A 38 -14.31 3.80 -9.01
N GLU A 39 -14.98 4.94 -8.80
CA GLU A 39 -14.32 6.24 -8.75
C GLU A 39 -13.35 6.32 -7.56
N VAL A 40 -13.71 5.74 -6.41
CA VAL A 40 -12.83 5.66 -5.23
C VAL A 40 -11.60 4.80 -5.53
N LEU A 41 -11.77 3.66 -6.21
CA LEU A 41 -10.64 2.79 -6.56
C LEU A 41 -9.69 3.50 -7.54
N ASP A 42 -10.21 4.18 -8.55
CA ASP A 42 -9.42 4.93 -9.54
C ASP A 42 -8.59 6.02 -8.87
N ALA A 43 -9.21 6.76 -7.95
CA ALA A 43 -8.55 7.75 -7.13
C ALA A 43 -7.41 7.19 -6.27
N VAL A 44 -7.64 6.06 -5.57
CA VAL A 44 -6.61 5.40 -4.76
C VAL A 44 -5.45 4.94 -5.65
N MET A 45 -5.74 4.42 -6.85
CA MET A 45 -4.69 4.03 -7.81
C MET A 45 -3.83 5.23 -8.25
N GLU A 46 -4.45 6.37 -8.54
CA GLU A 46 -3.73 7.58 -8.94
C GLU A 46 -2.77 8.07 -7.85
N GLU A 47 -3.24 8.15 -6.60
CA GLU A 47 -2.42 8.58 -5.47
C GLU A 47 -1.26 7.61 -5.19
N VAL A 48 -1.51 6.29 -5.18
CA VAL A 48 -0.45 5.30 -4.95
C VAL A 48 0.63 5.38 -6.04
N ARG A 49 0.23 5.58 -7.30
CA ARG A 49 1.17 5.79 -8.42
C ARG A 49 1.98 7.08 -8.24
N LEU A 50 1.33 8.17 -7.84
CA LEU A 50 1.95 9.47 -7.65
C LEU A 50 2.99 9.47 -6.52
N PHE A 51 2.69 8.85 -5.37
CA PHE A 51 3.56 8.92 -4.19
C PHE A 51 4.63 7.83 -4.12
N PHE A 52 4.29 6.61 -4.54
CA PHE A 52 5.16 5.46 -4.34
C PHE A 52 5.73 4.90 -5.64
N SER A 53 5.08 5.15 -6.78
CA SER A 53 5.44 4.59 -8.10
C SER A 53 5.85 3.10 -8.04
N PRO A 54 5.05 2.22 -7.41
CA PRO A 54 5.45 0.83 -7.19
C PRO A 54 5.34 0.00 -8.48
N GLU A 55 6.28 -0.92 -8.70
CA GLU A 55 6.19 -1.90 -9.81
C GLU A 55 5.06 -2.92 -9.59
N ASN A 56 4.86 -3.35 -8.33
CA ASN A 56 3.85 -4.33 -7.95
C ASN A 56 3.11 -3.87 -6.70
N TRP A 57 1.78 -3.81 -6.74
CA TRP A 57 0.96 -3.55 -5.56
C TRP A 57 -0.46 -4.08 -5.73
N SER A 58 -1.19 -4.20 -4.63
CA SER A 58 -2.57 -4.67 -4.67
C SER A 58 -3.39 -4.09 -3.52
N LEU A 59 -4.70 -4.06 -3.72
CA LEU A 59 -5.69 -3.68 -2.71
C LEU A 59 -6.68 -4.82 -2.54
N MET A 60 -6.81 -5.31 -1.31
CA MET A 60 -7.73 -6.39 -0.95
C MET A 60 -8.86 -5.86 -0.09
N ARG A 61 -10.08 -6.32 -0.37
CA ARG A 61 -11.26 -6.08 0.46
C ARG A 61 -11.55 -7.28 1.33
N TYR A 62 -11.83 -7.02 2.60
CA TYR A 62 -12.35 -8.01 3.54
C TYR A 62 -13.88 -8.04 3.44
N ASP A 63 -14.46 -9.23 3.26
CA ASP A 63 -15.90 -9.46 3.38
C ASP A 63 -16.21 -10.07 4.75
N GLU A 64 -16.98 -9.34 5.56
CA GLU A 64 -17.34 -9.74 6.92
C GLU A 64 -18.26 -10.96 6.95
N ASN A 65 -19.02 -11.23 5.88
CA ASN A 65 -19.95 -12.36 5.85
C ASN A 65 -19.22 -13.69 5.63
N SER A 66 -18.26 -13.71 4.71
CA SER A 66 -17.45 -14.90 4.42
C SER A 66 -16.22 -15.02 5.33
N GLY A 67 -15.74 -13.90 5.88
CA GLY A 67 -14.49 -13.86 6.64
C GLY A 67 -13.24 -13.94 5.77
N GLU A 68 -13.36 -13.55 4.49
CA GLU A 68 -12.32 -13.72 3.47
C GLU A 68 -11.90 -12.38 2.84
N LEU A 69 -10.63 -12.33 2.42
CA LEU A 69 -10.04 -11.26 1.62
C LEU A 69 -10.06 -11.62 0.14
N PHE A 70 -10.38 -10.64 -0.70
CA PHE A 70 -10.30 -10.76 -2.16
C PHE A 70 -9.74 -9.49 -2.80
N PHE A 71 -9.13 -9.63 -3.97
CA PHE A 71 -8.52 -8.51 -4.70
C PHE A 71 -9.58 -7.60 -5.33
N LEU A 72 -9.43 -6.29 -5.12
CA LEU A 72 -10.10 -5.25 -5.91
C LEU A 72 -9.14 -4.68 -6.96
N ILE A 73 -7.87 -4.51 -6.60
CA ILE A 73 -6.80 -4.00 -7.47
C ILE A 73 -5.61 -4.93 -7.36
N ALA A 74 -4.95 -5.21 -8.50
CA ALA A 74 -3.60 -5.74 -8.51
C ALA A 74 -2.85 -5.30 -9.76
N GLU A 75 -1.79 -4.52 -9.54
CA GLU A 75 -0.96 -3.93 -10.56
C GLU A 75 0.41 -4.63 -10.53
N GLY A 76 0.96 -4.89 -11.72
CA GLY A 76 2.21 -5.66 -11.88
C GLY A 76 2.05 -7.19 -11.71
N LEU A 77 0.88 -7.64 -11.27
CA LEU A 77 0.51 -9.05 -11.19
C LEU A 77 -0.46 -9.40 -12.31
N GLU A 78 -0.37 -10.63 -12.80
CA GLU A 78 -1.28 -11.15 -13.80
C GLU A 78 -2.67 -11.33 -13.16
N LEU A 79 -3.60 -10.41 -13.45
CA LEU A 79 -4.89 -10.30 -12.77
C LEU A 79 -5.69 -11.61 -12.82
N GLU A 80 -5.58 -12.35 -13.92
CA GLU A 80 -6.24 -13.64 -14.13
C GLU A 80 -5.77 -14.72 -13.15
N CYS A 81 -4.49 -14.68 -12.76
CA CYS A 81 -3.91 -15.62 -11.81
C CYS A 81 -4.40 -15.41 -10.38
N ILE A 82 -4.94 -14.23 -10.05
CA ILE A 82 -5.24 -13.85 -8.67
C ILE A 82 -6.71 -13.51 -8.40
N LYS A 83 -7.56 -13.35 -9.43
CA LYS A 83 -9.01 -13.05 -9.29
C LYS A 83 -9.75 -14.00 -8.33
N ASN A 84 -9.38 -15.27 -8.35
CA ASN A 84 -10.02 -16.33 -7.57
C ASN A 84 -9.34 -16.60 -6.22
N ILE A 85 -8.29 -15.85 -5.87
CA ILE A 85 -7.64 -16.00 -4.58
C ILE A 85 -8.59 -15.46 -3.49
N ARG A 86 -8.78 -16.28 -2.47
CA ARG A 86 -9.48 -15.95 -1.23
C ARG A 86 -8.56 -16.31 -0.07
N LEU A 87 -8.32 -15.35 0.82
CA LEU A 87 -7.50 -15.56 2.02
C LEU A 87 -8.37 -15.40 3.25
N LYS A 88 -8.27 -16.33 4.19
CA LYS A 88 -8.96 -16.20 5.49
C LYS A 88 -8.22 -15.25 6.43
N SER A 89 -8.91 -14.80 7.48
CA SER A 89 -8.23 -14.13 8.59
C SER A 89 -7.11 -15.02 9.17
N GLY A 90 -5.92 -14.44 9.36
CA GLY A 90 -4.70 -15.15 9.77
C GLY A 90 -3.94 -15.86 8.63
N GLU A 91 -4.47 -15.92 7.41
CA GLU A 91 -3.81 -16.57 6.27
C GLU A 91 -2.93 -15.59 5.48
N GLY A 92 -1.67 -15.95 5.27
CA GLY A 92 -0.73 -15.06 4.59
C GLY A 92 -0.42 -13.80 5.40
N ILE A 93 0.32 -12.89 4.77
CA ILE A 93 0.62 -11.58 5.39
C ILE A 93 -0.67 -10.74 5.49
N ALA A 94 -1.47 -10.69 4.42
CA ALA A 94 -2.71 -9.91 4.38
C ALA A 94 -3.74 -10.40 5.42
N GLY A 95 -3.98 -11.70 5.54
CA GLY A 95 -4.86 -12.24 6.58
C GLY A 95 -4.33 -11.99 7.99
N SER A 96 -3.01 -12.00 8.18
CA SER A 96 -2.40 -11.64 9.47
C SER A 96 -2.65 -10.17 9.83
N VAL A 97 -2.62 -9.24 8.87
CA VAL A 97 -2.97 -7.83 9.11
C VAL A 97 -4.42 -7.70 9.57
N VAL A 98 -5.35 -8.44 8.96
CA VAL A 98 -6.76 -8.45 9.40
C VAL A 98 -6.89 -8.92 10.84
N GLN A 99 -6.16 -9.98 11.20
CA GLN A 99 -6.21 -10.56 12.55
C GLN A 99 -5.64 -9.62 13.62
N THR A 100 -4.51 -8.97 13.34
CA THR A 100 -3.79 -8.14 14.32
C THR A 100 -4.21 -6.68 14.31
N LYS A 101 -4.93 -6.24 13.26
CA LYS A 101 -5.30 -4.84 12.99
C LYS A 101 -4.10 -3.89 12.98
N SER A 102 -2.92 -4.40 12.64
CA SER A 102 -1.65 -3.68 12.67
C SER A 102 -0.91 -3.87 11.34
N SER A 103 -0.21 -2.83 10.89
CA SER A 103 0.64 -2.93 9.69
C SER A 103 1.78 -3.92 9.91
N ILE A 104 2.16 -4.64 8.86
CA ILE A 104 3.24 -5.62 8.88
C ILE A 104 4.19 -5.30 7.74
N PHE A 105 5.46 -5.05 8.09
CA PHE A 105 6.56 -4.94 7.15
C PHE A 105 7.38 -6.23 7.17
N VAL A 106 7.70 -6.77 5.98
CA VAL A 106 8.47 -8.01 5.83
C VAL A 106 9.55 -7.77 4.78
N GLU A 107 10.81 -7.80 5.20
CA GLU A 107 11.95 -7.62 4.29
C GLU A 107 12.09 -8.77 3.28
N ASN A 108 11.84 -10.00 3.72
CA ASN A 108 11.88 -11.18 2.88
C ASN A 108 10.81 -12.19 3.30
N VAL A 109 9.77 -12.31 2.47
CA VAL A 109 8.62 -13.19 2.73
C VAL A 109 9.00 -14.67 2.83
N ARG A 110 10.10 -15.13 2.23
CA ARG A 110 10.54 -16.54 2.31
C ARG A 110 10.96 -16.95 3.72
N ASN A 111 11.35 -15.99 4.54
CA ASN A 111 11.75 -16.20 5.92
C ASN A 111 10.56 -16.06 6.89
N ASP A 112 9.40 -15.61 6.40
CA ASP A 112 8.22 -15.38 7.22
C ASP A 112 7.32 -16.61 7.24
N PRO A 113 7.06 -17.23 8.41
CA PRO A 113 6.24 -18.44 8.51
C PRO A 113 4.78 -18.20 8.12
N ARG A 114 4.31 -16.95 8.10
CA ARG A 114 2.95 -16.59 7.68
C ARG A 114 2.82 -16.65 6.16
N PHE A 115 3.93 -16.56 5.42
CA PHE A 115 3.91 -16.67 3.97
C PHE A 115 3.86 -18.15 3.54
N PRO A 116 2.87 -18.55 2.71
CA PRO A 116 2.75 -19.93 2.29
C PRO A 116 3.95 -20.35 1.44
N LYS A 117 4.65 -21.41 1.87
CA LYS A 117 5.67 -22.08 1.06
C LYS A 117 4.97 -23.00 0.05
N LYS A 118 4.50 -22.43 -1.06
CA LYS A 118 4.10 -23.20 -2.24
C LYS A 118 5.23 -23.21 -3.25
#